data_AF-A0A6P2K910-F1
#
_entry.id   AF-A0A6P2K910-F1
#
_cell.length_a   1.000
_cell.length_b   1.000
_cell.length_c   1.000
_cell.angle_alpha   90.00
_cell.angle_beta   90.00
_cell.angle_gamma   90.00
#
_symmetry.space_group_name_H-M   'P 1'
#
loop_
_entity.id
_entity.type
_entity.pdbx_description
1 polymer ?
#
loop_
_entity_poly.entity_id
_entity_poly.type
_entity_poly.pdbx_seq_one_letter_code
_entity_poly.pdbx_strand_id
1 'polypeptide(L)' 'MTFRSIEPAFSSIAVTDAQGHAITNGKAEVDASNRKHMSVALNPLTPGVYTVAWVAVALDGHRTQGHYAFMVK' A
#
# COMPACT_ATOMS: atom_id res chain seq x y z
N MET A 1 -8.99 -10.54 22.77
CA MET A 1 -7.80 -9.80 22.30
C MET A 1 -7.78 -9.88 20.78
N THR A 2 -8.15 -8.80 20.09
CA THR A 2 -8.55 -8.88 18.68
C THR A 2 -7.35 -8.69 17.76
N PHE A 3 -6.93 -9.76 17.10
CA PHE A 3 -5.95 -9.70 16.03
C PHE A 3 -6.58 -8.99 14.82
N ARG A 4 -6.35 -7.69 14.67
CA ARG A 4 -6.93 -6.91 13.55
C ARG A 4 -6.26 -7.33 12.24
N SER A 5 -6.94 -8.20 11.51
CA SER A 5 -6.64 -8.55 10.12
C SER A 5 -7.12 -7.44 9.20
N ILE A 6 -6.40 -7.22 8.10
CA ILE A 6 -6.75 -6.27 7.04
C ILE A 6 -7.86 -6.88 6.17
N GLU A 7 -8.89 -6.10 5.89
CA GLU A 7 -9.93 -6.38 4.92
C GLU A 7 -9.41 -5.98 3.52
N PRO A 8 -9.08 -6.95 2.63
CA PRO A 8 -8.44 -6.64 1.36
C PRO A 8 -9.30 -5.80 0.43
N ALA A 9 -10.62 -5.98 0.45
CA ALA A 9 -11.53 -5.29 -0.46
C ALA A 9 -11.60 -3.76 -0.21
N PHE A 10 -11.26 -3.32 1.00
CA PHE A 10 -11.31 -1.90 1.40
C PHE A 10 -9.94 -1.30 1.70
N SER A 11 -8.86 -2.03 1.40
CA SER A 11 -7.49 -1.59 1.66
C SER A 11 -6.73 -1.41 0.34
N SER A 12 -5.83 -0.44 0.29
CA SER A 12 -5.13 -0.07 -0.93
C SER A 12 -3.76 0.54 -0.66
N ILE A 13 -2.89 0.42 -1.66
CA ILE A 13 -1.61 1.11 -1.75
C ILE A 13 -1.54 1.72 -3.15
N ALA A 14 -1.23 3.02 -3.22
CA ALA A 14 -0.92 3.74 -4.43
C ALA A 14 0.49 4.30 -4.31
N VAL A 15 1.28 4.19 -5.38
CA VAL A 15 2.63 4.72 -5.46
C VAL A 15 2.75 5.58 -6.71
N THR A 16 3.21 6.81 -6.54
CA THR A 16 3.41 7.76 -7.64
C THR A 16 4.87 8.22 -7.71
N ASP A 17 5.34 8.53 -8.92
CA ASP A 17 6.61 9.25 -9.12
C ASP A 17 6.48 10.74 -8.73
N ALA A 18 7.57 11.50 -8.90
CA ALA A 18 7.62 12.93 -8.60
C ALA A 18 6.73 13.78 -9.54
N GLN A 19 6.32 13.24 -10.69
CA GLN A 19 5.40 13.86 -11.64
C GLN A 19 3.94 13.47 -11.36
N GLY A 20 3.70 12.58 -10.40
CA GLY A 20 2.37 12.09 -10.03
C GLY A 20 1.88 10.90 -10.87
N HIS A 21 2.73 10.32 -11.73
CA HIS A 21 2.35 9.13 -12.48
C HIS A 21 2.29 7.91 -11.56
N ALA A 22 1.25 7.09 -11.71
CA ALA A 22 1.12 5.85 -10.96
C ALA A 22 2.17 4.82 -11.42
N ILE A 23 2.88 4.25 -10.45
CA ILE A 23 3.94 3.26 -10.65
C ILE A 23 3.51 1.89 -10.09
N THR A 24 2.35 1.80 -9.45
CA THR A 24 1.75 0.53 -9.06
C THR A 24 1.44 -0.35 -10.27
N ASN A 25 1.78 -1.63 -10.18
CA ASN A 25 1.51 -2.65 -11.16
C ASN A 25 0.47 -3.64 -10.60
N GLY A 26 -0.80 -3.28 -10.71
CA GLY A 26 -1.91 -4.08 -10.19
C GLY A 26 -2.44 -3.59 -8.84
N LYS A 27 -3.24 -4.44 -8.18
CA LYS A 27 -3.89 -4.13 -6.90
C LYS A 27 -2.98 -4.50 -5.73
N ALA A 28 -3.21 -3.86 -4.59
CA ALA A 28 -2.61 -4.32 -3.34
C ALA A 28 -3.19 -5.67 -2.94
N GLU A 29 -2.33 -6.54 -2.39
CA GLU A 29 -2.67 -7.88 -1.93
C GLU A 29 -2.36 -7.98 -0.44
N VAL A 30 -3.23 -8.68 0.29
CA VAL A 30 -3.03 -9.01 1.71
C VAL A 30 -2.56 -10.45 1.79
N ASP A 31 -1.46 -10.67 2.50
CA ASP A 31 -0.88 -12.00 2.69
C ASP A 31 -1.85 -12.91 3.47
N ALA A 32 -2.20 -14.06 2.88
CA ALA A 32 -3.14 -14.99 3.51
C ALA A 32 -2.58 -15.66 4.79
N SER A 33 -1.26 -15.82 4.86
CA SER A 33 -0.54 -16.37 6.02
C SER A 33 -0.25 -15.30 7.08
N ASN A 34 -0.18 -14.03 6.67
CA ASN A 34 -0.04 -12.89 7.56
C ASN A 34 -1.02 -11.77 7.17
N ARG A 35 -2.25 -11.84 7.67
CA ARG A 35 -3.32 -10.88 7.34
C ARG A 35 -3.11 -9.45 7.88
N LYS A 36 -1.93 -9.14 8.40
CA LYS A 36 -1.50 -7.78 8.76
C LYS A 36 -0.51 -7.20 7.75
N HIS A 37 -0.11 -7.99 6.76
CA HIS A 37 0.83 -7.61 5.73
C HIS A 37 0.06 -7.35 4.42
N MET A 38 0.21 -6.14 3.90
CA MET A 38 -0.30 -5.71 2.61
C MET A 38 0.87 -5.26 1.75
N SER A 39 0.88 -5.67 0.48
CA SER A 39 1.93 -5.33 -0.48
C SER A 39 1.31 -5.00 -1.84
N VAL A 40 2.05 -4.28 -2.68
CA VAL A 40 1.64 -4.00 -4.07
C VAL A 40 2.86 -4.15 -4.95
N ALA A 41 2.69 -4.78 -6.12
CA ALA A 41 3.75 -4.83 -7.11
C ALA A 41 3.95 -3.45 -7.74
N LEU A 42 5.19 -3.11 -8.08
CA LEU A 42 5.55 -1.85 -8.75
C LEU A 42 6.11 -2.15 -10.14
N ASN A 43 5.89 -1.22 -11.06
CA ASN A 43 6.66 -1.14 -12.29
C ASN A 43 8.15 -0.85 -11.95
N PRO A 44 9.09 -1.15 -12.86
CA PRO A 44 10.50 -0.85 -12.65
C PRO A 44 10.72 0.61 -12.23
N LEU A 45 11.47 0.81 -11.15
CA LEU A 45 11.77 2.12 -10.59
C LEU A 45 13.06 2.67 -11.21
N THR A 46 13.04 3.95 -11.56
CA THR A 46 14.24 4.71 -11.91
C THR A 46 14.72 5.48 -10.68
N PRO A 47 15.98 5.96 -10.63
CA PRO A 47 16.42 6.86 -9.58
C PRO A 47 15.50 8.08 -9.49
N GLY A 48 15.05 8.42 -8.28
CA GLY A 48 14.03 9.46 -8.10
C GLY A 48 13.26 9.34 -6.79
N VAL A 49 12.38 10.31 -6.56
CA VAL A 49 11.49 10.37 -5.39
C VAL A 49 10.13 9.77 -5.76
N TYR A 50 9.61 8.94 -4.87
CA TYR A 50 8.30 8.31 -4.99
C TYR A 50 7.49 8.57 -3.74
N THR A 51 6.17 8.75 -3.92
CA THR A 51 5.22 8.89 -2.81
C THR A 51 4.35 7.66 -2.73
N VAL A 52 4.24 7.10 -1.52
CA VAL A 52 3.33 6.01 -1.20
C VAL A 52 2.16 6.60 -0.43
N ALA A 53 0.94 6.38 -0.91
CA ALA A 53 -0.29 6.63 -0.18
C ALA A 53 -0.97 5.28 0.10
N TRP A 54 -1.48 5.08 1.31
CA TRP A 54 -2.08 3.81 1.71
C TRP A 54 -3.32 3.99 2.57
N VAL A 55 -4.21 3.01 2.48
CA VAL A 55 -5.40 2.85 3.32
C VAL A 55 -5.44 1.40 3.78
N ALA A 56 -5.60 1.18 5.09
CA ALA A 56 -5.80 -0.14 5.68
C ALA A 56 -7.08 -0.13 6.52
N VAL A 57 -8.01 -1.00 6.18
CA VAL A 57 -9.28 -1.20 6.90
C VAL A 57 -9.19 -2.53 7.63
N ALA A 58 -9.39 -2.52 8.95
CA ALA A 58 -9.49 -3.74 9.73
C ALA A 58 -10.86 -4.41 9.53
N LEU A 59 -10.96 -5.72 9.78
CA LEU A 59 -12.23 -6.46 9.70
C LEU A 59 -13.35 -5.90 10.62
N ASP A 60 -12.99 -5.17 11.68
CA ASP A 60 -13.94 -4.48 12.56
C ASP A 60 -14.43 -3.13 12.01
N GLY A 61 -14.03 -2.79 10.78
CA GLY A 61 -14.38 -1.54 10.08
C GLY A 61 -13.48 -0.36 10.43
N HIS A 62 -12.52 -0.50 11.36
CA HIS A 62 -11.63 0.60 11.70
C HIS A 62 -10.66 0.91 10.56
N ARG A 63 -10.75 2.12 9.99
CA ARG A 63 -9.89 2.59 8.92
C ARG A 63 -8.67 3.36 9.46
N THR A 64 -7.50 3.03 8.94
CA THR A 64 -6.25 3.77 9.11
C THR A 64 -5.68 4.11 7.74
N GLN A 65 -5.02 5.26 7.61
CA GLN A 65 -4.46 5.71 6.33
C GLN A 65 -3.25 6.60 6.57
N GLY A 66 -2.42 6.76 5.55
CA GLY A 66 -1.26 7.64 5.61
C GLY A 66 -0.55 7.75 4.28
N HIS A 67 0.54 8.51 4.28
CA HIS A 67 1.44 8.61 3.15
C HIS A 67 2.87 8.83 3.65
N TYR A 68 3.84 8.45 2.83
CA TYR A 68 5.26 8.75 3.03
C TYR A 68 5.98 8.80 1.69
N ALA A 69 7.16 9.42 1.65
CA ALA A 69 8.01 9.46 0.47
C ALA A 69 9.28 8.63 0.69
N PHE A 70 9.79 8.04 -0.38
CA PHE A 70 11.10 7.39 -0.40
C PHE A 70 11.88 7.76 -1.67
N MET A 71 13.20 7.59 -1.64
CA MET A 71 14.07 7.87 -2.78
C MET A 71 14.79 6.60 -3.22
N VAL A 72 14.75 6.32 -4.52
CA VAL A 72 15.58 5.32 -5.18
C VAL A 72 16.86 6.01 -5.66
N LYS A 73 18.01 5.42 -5.37
CA LYS A 73 19.33 5.90 -5.79
C LYS A 73 19.83 5.13 -7.00
#